data_AF-X6LK01-F1
#
_entry.id   AF-X6LK01-F1
#
_cell.length_a   1.000
_cell.length_b   1.000
_cell.length_c   1.000
_cell.angle_alpha   90.00
_cell.angle_beta   90.00
_cell.angle_gamma   90.00
#
_symmetry.space_group_name_H-M   'P 1'
#
loop_
_entity.id
_entity.type
_entity.pdbx_description
1 polymer ?
#
loop_
_entity_poly.entity_id
_entity_poly.type
_entity_poly.pdbx_seq_one_letter_code
_entity_poly.pdbx_strand_id
1 'polypeptide(L)'
;MLLQQNFPQIEKEIILQAWNCCDEDIDGTNEILHCINDNRLITKSTCPIIFFSEVIFHNDQKHSLLLLEDFGNRVNKTEILNLRKQFDQISYGTKSKLEKICFSRDINREELMIVRSIYLCILWNPKVIKYRQISYHNLYKNLRPKCNQLCVNFVETLDDINDECEER
;
A
#
# COMPACT_ATOMS: atom_id res chain seq x y z
N MET A 1 -16.51 -27.24 -5.42
CA MET A 1 -15.74 -26.72 -4.27
C MET A 1 -16.73 -26.22 -3.24
N LEU A 2 -16.54 -26.60 -1.97
CA LEU A 2 -17.41 -26.27 -0.84
C LEU A 2 -17.63 -24.75 -0.70
N LEU A 3 -16.59 -23.96 -0.97
CA LEU A 3 -16.61 -22.49 -0.92
C LEU A 3 -17.61 -21.84 -1.90
N GLN A 4 -17.74 -22.37 -3.12
CA GLN A 4 -18.68 -21.82 -4.12
C GLN A 4 -20.15 -22.00 -3.70
N GLN A 5 -20.45 -23.05 -2.92
CA GLN A 5 -21.79 -23.28 -2.38
C GLN A 5 -22.12 -22.28 -1.26
N ASN A 6 -21.14 -21.92 -0.44
CA ASN A 6 -21.29 -20.95 0.64
C ASN A 6 -21.40 -19.51 0.12
N PHE A 7 -20.73 -19.21 -1.00
CA PHE A 7 -20.71 -17.88 -1.60
C PHE A 7 -21.17 -17.90 -3.07
N PRO A 8 -22.44 -18.24 -3.35
CA PRO A 8 -22.94 -18.45 -4.71
C PRO A 8 -22.93 -17.17 -5.56
N GLN A 9 -22.87 -16.00 -4.92
CA GLN A 9 -22.87 -14.72 -5.60
C GLN A 9 -21.46 -14.20 -5.91
N ILE A 10 -20.40 -14.80 -5.36
CA ILE A 10 -19.01 -14.41 -5.64
C ILE A 10 -18.53 -15.15 -6.89
N GLU A 11 -17.88 -14.41 -7.79
CA GLU A 11 -17.31 -14.97 -9.00
C GLU A 11 -16.25 -16.03 -8.65
N LYS A 12 -16.26 -17.13 -9.41
CA LYS A 12 -15.37 -18.27 -9.17
C LYS A 12 -13.89 -17.87 -9.19
N GLU A 13 -13.51 -16.91 -10.04
CA GLU A 13 -12.14 -16.39 -10.12
C GLU A 13 -11.70 -15.74 -8.79
N ILE A 14 -12.58 -14.96 -8.16
CA ILE A 14 -12.32 -14.30 -6.87
C ILE A 14 -12.20 -15.35 -5.75
N ILE A 15 -13.02 -16.40 -5.80
CA ILE A 15 -12.91 -17.52 -4.85
C ILE A 15 -11.57 -18.24 -5.00
N LEU A 16 -11.11 -18.48 -6.24
CA LEU A 16 -9.80 -19.09 -6.50
C LEU A 16 -8.64 -18.18 -6.08
N GLN A 17 -8.74 -16.87 -6.29
CA GLN A 17 -7.74 -15.91 -5.84
C GLN A 17 -7.65 -15.85 -4.31
N ALA A 18 -8.79 -15.80 -3.62
CA ALA A 18 -8.82 -15.85 -2.16
C ALA A 18 -8.25 -17.16 -1.62
N TRP A 19 -8.60 -18.29 -2.24
CA TRP A 19 -8.07 -19.62 -1.91
C TRP A 19 -6.54 -19.68 -2.02
N ASN A 20 -6.00 -19.20 -3.15
CA ASN A 20 -4.56 -19.16 -3.37
C ASN A 20 -3.86 -18.18 -2.41
N CYS A 21 -4.47 -17.02 -2.14
CA CYS A 21 -3.94 -16.02 -1.19
C CYS A 21 -3.89 -16.54 0.25
N CYS A 22 -4.76 -17.50 0.59
CA CYS A 22 -4.83 -18.14 1.89
C CYS A 22 -4.03 -19.45 1.99
N ASP A 23 -3.16 -19.76 1.02
CA ASP A 23 -2.38 -21.01 1.02
C ASP A 23 -3.26 -22.26 1.19
N GLU A 24 -4.45 -22.24 0.56
CA GLU A 24 -5.43 -23.32 0.65
C GLU A 24 -6.04 -23.54 2.06
N ASP A 25 -5.96 -22.54 2.94
CA ASP A 25 -6.63 -22.54 4.24
C ASP A 25 -8.13 -22.21 4.12
N ILE A 26 -8.98 -23.14 4.53
CA ILE A 26 -10.45 -23.01 4.45
C ILE A 26 -10.96 -21.92 5.37
N ASP A 27 -10.43 -21.82 6.59
CA ASP A 27 -10.95 -20.89 7.60
C ASP A 27 -10.58 -19.45 7.22
N GLY A 28 -9.33 -19.20 6.87
CA GLY A 28 -8.88 -17.91 6.35
C GLY A 28 -9.58 -17.52 5.05
N THR A 29 -9.80 -18.47 4.14
CA THR A 29 -10.53 -18.19 2.89
C THR A 29 -11.99 -17.81 3.18
N ASN A 30 -12.66 -18.50 4.11
CA ASN A 30 -14.02 -18.17 4.51
C ASN A 30 -14.12 -16.78 5.14
N GLU A 31 -13.16 -16.38 5.98
CA GLU A 31 -13.13 -15.03 6.58
C GLU A 31 -13.00 -13.93 5.51
N ILE A 32 -12.09 -14.12 4.54
CA ILE A 32 -11.92 -13.16 3.44
C ILE A 32 -13.19 -13.07 2.59
N LEU A 33 -13.77 -14.21 2.21
CA LEU A 33 -14.98 -14.25 1.39
C LEU A 33 -16.20 -13.66 2.12
N HIS A 34 -16.32 -13.86 3.44
CA HIS A 34 -17.33 -13.17 4.24
C HIS A 34 -17.13 -11.65 4.22
N CYS A 35 -15.90 -11.17 4.40
CA CYS A 35 -15.63 -9.73 4.34
C CYS A 35 -15.98 -9.14 2.96
N ILE A 36 -15.65 -9.86 1.88
CA ILE A 36 -16.01 -9.48 0.50
C ILE A 36 -17.54 -9.43 0.31
N ASN A 37 -18.26 -10.42 0.86
CA ASN A 37 -19.71 -10.52 0.76
C ASN A 37 -20.44 -9.47 1.61
N ASP A 38 -19.91 -9.11 2.77
CA ASP A 38 -20.50 -8.10 3.66
C ASP A 38 -20.37 -6.69 3.06
N ASN A 39 -19.21 -6.37 2.48
CA ASN A 39 -19.00 -5.10 1.76
C ASN A 39 -19.93 -4.97 0.53
N ARG A 40 -20.41 -6.10 -0.01
CA ARG A 40 -21.42 -6.11 -1.06
C ARG A 40 -22.81 -5.70 -0.60
N LEU A 41 -23.16 -5.98 0.65
CA LEU A 41 -24.48 -5.65 1.18
C LEU A 41 -24.58 -4.15 1.53
N ILE A 42 -23.48 -3.56 2.01
CA ILE A 42 -23.39 -2.14 2.37
C ILE A 42 -23.57 -1.23 1.14
N THR A 43 -23.03 -1.64 -0.02
CA THR A 43 -23.17 -0.89 -1.28
C THR A 43 -24.59 -0.97 -1.85
N LYS A 44 -25.31 -2.08 -1.62
CA LYS A 44 -26.72 -2.24 -2.06
C LYS A 44 -27.73 -1.45 -1.23
N SER A 45 -27.49 -1.25 0.08
CA SER A 45 -28.50 -0.62 0.95
C SER A 45 -28.53 0.91 0.90
N THR A 46 -27.55 1.57 0.29
CA THR A 46 -27.31 3.01 0.56
C THR A 46 -27.26 3.91 -0.68
N CYS A 47 -27.36 3.39 -1.90
CA CYS A 47 -27.30 4.22 -3.12
C CYS A 47 -28.32 3.82 -4.21
N PRO A 48 -29.39 4.61 -4.44
CA PRO A 48 -30.37 4.36 -5.50
C PRO A 48 -29.90 4.85 -6.90
N ILE A 49 -28.59 4.86 -7.18
CA ILE A 49 -28.05 5.23 -8.49
C ILE A 49 -27.43 3.98 -9.12
N ILE A 50 -28.28 3.22 -9.80
CA ILE A 50 -28.05 1.80 -10.17
C ILE A 50 -27.00 1.61 -11.29
N PHE A 51 -26.51 2.65 -11.96
CA PHE A 51 -25.58 2.47 -13.09
C PHE A 51 -24.08 2.65 -12.78
N PHE A 52 -23.71 3.27 -11.65
CA PHE A 52 -22.29 3.41 -11.25
C PHE A 52 -21.86 2.39 -10.20
N SER A 53 -22.81 1.67 -9.60
CA SER A 53 -22.51 0.72 -8.52
C SER A 53 -21.71 -0.48 -9.00
N GLU A 54 -21.94 -0.99 -10.22
CA GLU A 54 -21.28 -2.22 -10.70
C GLU A 54 -19.77 -2.00 -10.97
N VAL A 55 -19.39 -0.81 -11.44
CA VAL A 55 -17.99 -0.42 -11.68
C VAL A 55 -17.23 -0.14 -10.38
N ILE A 56 -17.87 0.51 -9.40
CA ILE A 56 -17.29 0.75 -8.06
C ILE A 56 -17.15 -0.59 -7.30
N PHE A 57 -18.11 -1.49 -7.49
CA PHE A 57 -18.19 -2.79 -6.84
C PHE A 57 -17.10 -3.77 -7.28
N HIS A 58 -16.85 -3.88 -8.58
CA HIS A 58 -15.79 -4.74 -9.11
C HIS A 58 -14.39 -4.25 -8.69
N ASN A 59 -14.27 -2.94 -8.45
CA ASN A 59 -13.03 -2.32 -8.01
C ASN A 59 -12.73 -2.62 -6.53
N ASP A 60 -13.75 -2.71 -5.67
CA ASP A 60 -13.53 -2.88 -4.22
C ASP A 60 -13.10 -4.31 -3.85
N GLN A 61 -13.59 -5.33 -4.57
CA GLN A 61 -13.16 -6.72 -4.37
C GLN A 61 -11.71 -6.92 -4.84
N LYS A 62 -11.36 -6.41 -6.03
CA LYS A 62 -9.98 -6.44 -6.54
C LYS A 62 -9.01 -5.68 -5.65
N HIS A 63 -9.41 -4.52 -5.11
CA HIS A 63 -8.56 -3.74 -4.22
C HIS A 63 -8.25 -4.47 -2.90
N SER A 64 -9.17 -5.31 -2.44
CA SER A 64 -8.97 -6.15 -1.24
C SER A 64 -7.84 -7.14 -1.46
N LEU A 65 -7.89 -7.81 -2.62
CA LEU A 65 -6.90 -8.81 -3.01
C LEU A 65 -5.54 -8.16 -3.26
N LEU A 66 -5.49 -7.01 -3.93
CA LEU A 66 -4.25 -6.26 -4.14
C LEU A 66 -3.58 -5.85 -2.82
N LEU A 67 -4.35 -5.40 -1.82
CA LEU A 67 -3.77 -5.10 -0.50
C LEU A 67 -3.22 -6.34 0.20
N LEU A 68 -3.89 -7.48 0.07
CA LEU A 68 -3.42 -8.73 0.66
C LEU A 68 -2.21 -9.29 -0.09
N GLU A 69 -2.12 -9.10 -1.40
CA GLU A 69 -0.97 -9.49 -2.23
C GLU A 69 0.25 -8.60 -1.93
N ASP A 70 0.06 -7.26 -1.89
CA ASP A 70 1.14 -6.29 -1.65
C ASP A 70 1.72 -6.39 -0.23
N PHE A 71 0.85 -6.61 0.78
CA PHE A 71 1.19 -6.48 2.19
C PHE A 71 1.06 -7.77 3.01
N GLY A 72 0.41 -8.82 2.51
CA GLY A 72 0.06 -10.02 3.30
C GLY A 72 1.26 -10.85 3.77
N ASN A 73 2.42 -10.66 3.14
CA ASN A 73 3.69 -11.24 3.58
C ASN A 73 4.39 -10.43 4.70
N ARG A 74 4.03 -9.15 4.87
CA ARG A 74 4.67 -8.20 5.80
C ARG A 74 3.79 -7.81 6.99
N VAL A 75 2.47 -7.85 6.81
CA VAL A 75 1.47 -7.50 7.81
C VAL A 75 0.49 -8.66 7.97
N ASN A 76 0.07 -8.92 9.20
CA ASN A 76 -0.88 -9.99 9.47
C ASN A 76 -2.19 -9.71 8.72
N LYS A 77 -2.71 -10.73 8.00
CA LYS A 77 -3.95 -10.64 7.19
C LYS A 77 -5.13 -10.09 8.00
N THR A 78 -5.25 -10.47 9.28
CA THR A 78 -6.30 -9.96 10.19
C THR A 78 -6.15 -8.46 10.50
N GLU A 79 -4.91 -7.97 10.62
CA GLU A 79 -4.58 -6.57 10.86
C GLU A 79 -4.91 -5.71 9.62
N ILE A 80 -4.61 -6.23 8.42
CA ILE A 80 -4.99 -5.62 7.14
C ILE A 80 -6.51 -5.46 7.03
N LEU A 81 -7.27 -6.53 7.33
CA LEU A 81 -8.73 -6.52 7.28
C LEU A 81 -9.35 -5.58 8.32
N ASN A 82 -8.81 -5.55 9.54
CA ASN A 82 -9.27 -4.65 10.60
C ASN A 82 -8.99 -3.19 10.28
N LEU A 83 -7.81 -2.86 9.74
CA LEU A 83 -7.50 -1.51 9.29
C LEU A 83 -8.46 -1.06 8.21
N ARG A 84 -8.75 -1.93 7.24
CA ARG A 84 -9.74 -1.61 6.21
C ARG A 84 -11.12 -1.35 6.81
N LYS A 85 -11.61 -2.19 7.73
CA LYS A 85 -12.91 -1.97 8.41
C LYS A 85 -12.98 -0.64 9.17
N GLN A 86 -11.84 -0.12 9.65
CA GLN A 86 -11.79 1.19 10.30
C GLN A 86 -11.86 2.36 9.32
N PHE A 87 -11.42 2.18 8.08
CA PHE A 87 -11.47 3.19 7.04
C PHE A 87 -12.61 2.84 6.07
N ASP A 88 -13.83 3.26 6.42
CA ASP A 88 -15.08 3.04 5.65
C ASP A 88 -15.03 3.53 4.18
N GLN A 89 -13.93 4.17 3.73
CA GLN A 89 -13.73 4.59 2.33
C GLN A 89 -12.33 4.31 1.76
N ILE A 90 -12.37 4.11 0.45
CA ILE A 90 -11.46 3.46 -0.48
C ILE A 90 -9.97 3.87 -0.40
N SER A 91 -9.14 2.83 -0.32
CA SER A 91 -7.78 2.71 -0.86
C SER A 91 -6.66 3.48 -0.17
N TYR A 92 -6.67 4.81 -0.20
CA TYR A 92 -5.45 5.57 0.06
C TYR A 92 -5.09 5.64 1.54
N GLY A 93 -6.08 5.83 2.41
CA GLY A 93 -5.87 5.88 3.86
C GLY A 93 -5.34 4.55 4.40
N THR A 94 -5.95 3.45 3.97
CA THR A 94 -5.55 2.09 4.34
C THR A 94 -4.17 1.75 3.81
N LYS A 95 -3.90 2.01 2.52
CA LYS A 95 -2.59 1.78 1.91
C LYS A 95 -1.50 2.58 2.60
N SER A 96 -1.70 3.89 2.80
CA SER A 96 -0.71 4.75 3.48
C SER A 96 -0.41 4.30 4.91
N LYS A 97 -1.40 3.75 5.63
CA LYS A 97 -1.20 3.25 6.99
C LYS A 97 -0.50 1.88 7.00
N LEU A 98 -0.83 1.00 6.07
CA LEU A 98 -0.13 -0.28 5.87
C LEU A 98 1.32 -0.07 5.46
N GLU A 99 1.59 0.87 4.53
CA GLU A 99 2.94 1.30 4.19
C GLU A 99 3.69 1.77 5.44
N LYS A 100 3.10 2.63 6.27
CA LYS A 100 3.72 3.05 7.54
C LYS A 100 4.03 1.88 8.47
N ILE A 101 3.15 0.88 8.55
CA ILE A 101 3.37 -0.31 9.38
C ILE A 101 4.52 -1.15 8.82
N CYS A 102 4.51 -1.45 7.52
CA CYS A 102 5.61 -2.15 6.86
C CYS A 102 6.93 -1.40 7.01
N PHE A 103 6.95 -0.11 6.72
CA PHE A 103 8.13 0.73 6.90
C PHE A 103 8.64 0.76 8.34
N SER A 104 7.74 0.69 9.34
CA SER A 104 8.15 0.61 10.74
C SER A 104 8.73 -0.74 11.16
N ARG A 105 8.44 -1.81 10.40
CA ARG A 105 8.87 -3.18 10.68
C ARG A 105 10.12 -3.58 9.87
N ASP A 106 10.21 -3.16 8.61
CA ASP A 106 11.29 -3.51 7.68
C ASP A 106 12.52 -2.60 7.82
N ILE A 107 12.34 -1.32 8.18
CA ILE A 107 13.46 -0.38 8.15
C ILE A 107 14.18 -0.34 9.49
N ASN A 108 15.44 -0.80 9.46
CA ASN A 108 16.45 -0.35 10.40
C ASN A 108 16.44 1.19 10.35
N ARG A 109 15.97 1.81 11.45
CA ARG A 109 15.53 3.22 11.64
C ARG A 109 16.36 4.31 10.91
N GLU A 110 17.59 3.97 10.55
CA GLU A 110 18.60 4.72 9.82
C GLU A 110 18.22 5.01 8.35
N GLU A 111 17.73 4.03 7.57
CA GLU A 111 17.39 4.26 6.14
C GLU A 111 16.19 5.20 5.98
N LEU A 112 15.20 5.10 6.88
CA LEU A 112 14.04 5.98 6.89
C LEU A 112 14.45 7.42 7.23
N MET A 113 15.51 7.61 8.02
CA MET A 113 16.08 8.94 8.27
C MET A 113 16.83 9.49 7.05
N ILE A 114 17.40 8.63 6.21
CA ILE A 114 18.09 9.01 4.97
C ILE A 114 17.06 9.43 3.91
N VAL A 115 16.09 8.58 3.59
CA VAL A 115 15.04 8.88 2.62
C VAL A 115 14.28 10.14 3.02
N ARG A 116 13.90 10.26 4.30
CA ARG A 116 13.20 11.46 4.81
C ARG A 116 14.10 12.69 4.80
N SER A 117 15.41 12.55 5.04
CA SER A 117 16.38 13.64 4.89
C SER A 117 16.52 14.08 3.43
N ILE A 118 16.50 13.15 2.49
CA ILE A 118 16.56 13.41 1.04
C ILE A 118 15.30 14.13 0.58
N TYR A 119 14.10 13.62 0.92
CA TYR A 119 12.83 14.29 0.62
C TYR A 119 12.76 15.68 1.25
N LEU A 120 13.18 15.85 2.50
CA LEU A 120 13.25 17.18 3.13
C LEU A 120 14.26 18.09 2.43
N CYS A 121 15.39 17.58 1.97
CA CYS A 121 16.34 18.37 1.18
C CYS A 121 15.73 18.80 -0.16
N ILE A 122 15.00 17.91 -0.84
CA ILE A 122 14.32 18.21 -2.11
C ILE A 122 13.17 19.21 -1.90
N LEU A 123 12.40 19.06 -0.82
CA LEU A 123 11.18 19.82 -0.57
C LEU A 123 11.38 21.13 0.22
N TRP A 124 12.45 21.25 1.01
CA TRP A 124 12.62 22.37 1.94
C TRP A 124 13.76 23.33 1.54
N ASN A 125 13.39 24.46 0.91
CA ASN A 125 14.25 25.64 0.80
C ASN A 125 13.53 26.87 1.41
N PRO A 126 13.99 27.42 2.55
CA PRO A 126 13.10 28.11 3.51
C PRO A 126 12.89 29.60 3.27
N LYS A 127 12.91 30.13 2.03
CA LYS A 127 12.64 31.57 1.86
C LYS A 127 11.58 32.00 0.85
N VAL A 128 11.34 31.34 -0.28
CA VAL A 128 10.22 31.71 -1.16
C VAL A 128 9.87 30.54 -2.08
N ILE A 129 8.63 30.07 -2.06
CA ILE A 129 8.16 28.94 -2.87
C ILE A 129 8.00 29.36 -4.34
N LYS A 130 8.88 28.84 -5.20
CA LYS A 130 8.60 28.30 -6.54
C LYS A 130 9.82 27.45 -6.90
N TYR A 131 9.63 26.13 -6.91
CA TYR A 131 10.63 25.06 -7.08
C TYR A 131 11.88 25.51 -7.87
N ARG A 132 12.97 25.82 -7.17
CA ARG A 132 14.30 25.86 -7.79
C ARG A 132 14.89 24.47 -7.71
N GLN A 133 15.28 23.93 -8.86
CA GLN A 133 16.18 22.78 -8.93
C GLN A 133 17.37 23.04 -8.00
N ILE A 134 17.54 22.18 -7.00
CA ILE A 134 18.75 22.16 -6.20
C ILE A 134 19.84 21.67 -7.13
N SER A 135 20.94 22.43 -7.24
CA SER A 135 22.07 21.95 -8.02
C SER A 135 22.57 20.65 -7.42
N TYR A 136 22.92 19.69 -8.28
CA TYR A 136 23.48 18.40 -7.88
C TYR A 136 24.61 18.56 -6.85
N HIS A 137 25.46 19.57 -7.02
CA HIS A 137 26.53 19.91 -6.08
C HIS A 137 26.03 20.25 -4.65
N ASN A 138 24.94 21.02 -4.53
CA ASN A 138 24.37 21.37 -3.23
C ASN A 138 23.66 20.18 -2.58
N LEU A 139 23.00 19.34 -3.38
CA LEU A 139 22.42 18.08 -2.91
C LEU A 139 23.52 17.17 -2.34
N TYR A 140 24.58 16.94 -3.11
CA TYR A 140 25.75 16.16 -2.72
C TYR A 140 26.37 16.67 -1.42
N LYS A 141 26.62 17.98 -1.33
CA LYS A 141 27.23 18.62 -0.15
C LYS A 141 26.40 18.44 1.12
N ASN A 142 25.07 18.42 1.00
CA ASN A 142 24.17 18.29 2.15
C ASN A 142 23.93 16.83 2.56
N LEU A 143 23.91 15.89 1.61
CA LEU A 143 23.62 14.50 1.87
C LEU A 143 24.84 13.69 2.31
N ARG A 144 26.00 13.92 1.69
CA ARG A 144 27.23 13.15 1.99
C ARG A 144 27.61 13.12 3.48
N PRO A 145 27.57 14.23 4.23
CA PRO A 145 27.90 14.19 5.67
C PRO A 145 26.92 13.33 6.47
N LYS A 146 25.64 13.31 6.08
CA LYS A 146 24.61 12.51 6.76
C LYS A 146 24.77 11.02 6.44
N CYS A 147 25.05 10.65 5.18
CA CYS A 147 25.34 9.27 4.81
C CYS A 147 26.58 8.75 5.54
N ASN A 148 27.64 9.58 5.64
CA ASN A 148 28.84 9.23 6.40
C ASN A 148 28.55 9.03 7.90
N GLN A 149 27.69 9.85 8.50
CA GLN A 149 27.27 9.68 9.91
C GLN A 149 26.50 8.39 10.14
N LEU A 150 25.78 7.92 9.13
CA LEU A 150 24.94 6.72 9.19
C LEU A 150 25.66 5.48 8.65
N CYS A 151 26.95 5.59 8.31
CA CYS A 151 27.74 4.52 7.69
C CYS A 151 27.10 3.93 6.41
N VAL A 152 26.30 4.71 5.70
CA VAL A 152 25.65 4.30 4.45
C VAL A 152 26.46 4.77 3.24
N ASN A 153 26.58 3.90 2.24
CA ASN A 153 27.31 4.20 1.01
C ASN A 153 26.55 5.26 0.20
N PHE A 154 27.08 6.48 0.22
CA PHE A 154 26.49 7.62 -0.48
C PHE A 154 26.34 7.40 -2.00
N VAL A 155 27.26 6.66 -2.64
CA VAL A 155 27.24 6.45 -4.09
C VAL A 155 26.07 5.56 -4.48
N GLU A 156 25.93 4.42 -3.79
CA GLU A 156 24.85 3.45 -3.97
C GLU A 156 23.48 4.11 -3.75
N THR A 157 23.33 4.90 -2.67
CA THR A 157 22.10 5.67 -2.41
C THR A 157 21.77 6.68 -3.52
N LEU A 158 22.76 7.19 -4.24
CA LEU A 158 22.54 8.16 -5.30
C LEU A 158 22.18 7.50 -6.63
N ASP A 159 22.73 6.31 -6.88
CA ASP A 159 22.47 5.52 -8.08
C ASP A 159 21.02 5.00 -8.05
N ASP A 160 20.55 4.49 -6.91
CA ASP A 160 19.15 4.07 -6.71
C ASP A 160 18.13 5.20 -7.03
N ILE A 161 18.49 6.44 -6.72
CA ILE A 161 17.63 7.62 -6.96
C ILE A 161 17.57 7.97 -8.45
N ASN A 162 18.66 7.79 -9.18
CA ASN A 162 18.70 8.09 -10.61
C ASN A 162 17.88 7.06 -11.39
N ASP A 163 17.96 5.78 -11.03
CA ASP A 163 17.21 4.70 -11.66
C ASP A 163 15.68 4.90 -11.50
N GLU A 164 15.20 5.30 -10.32
CA GLU A 164 13.77 5.61 -10.10
C GLU A 164 13.28 6.87 -10.84
N CYS A 165 14.19 7.77 -11.21
CA CYS A 165 13.85 9.03 -11.90
C CYS A 165 13.87 8.89 -13.43
N GLU A 166 14.58 7.91 -13.98
CA GLU A 166 14.62 7.63 -15.43
C GLU A 166 13.45 6.76 -15.91
N GLU A 167 12.75 6.05 -15.02
CA GLU A 167 11.57 5.25 -15.35
C GLU A 167 10.23 6.02 -15.43
N ARG A 168 10.24 7.37 -15.44
CA ARG A 168 9.04 8.22 -15.58
C ARG A 168 9.09 9.11 -16.81
#